data_AF-A0A182N303-F1
#
_entry.id   AF-A0A182N303-F1
#
_cell.length_a   1.000
_cell.length_b   1.000
_cell.length_c   1.000
_cell.angle_alpha   90.00
_cell.angle_beta   90.00
_cell.angle_gamma   90.00
#
_symmetry.space_group_name_H-M   'P 1'
#
loop_
_entity.id
_entity.type
_entity.pdbx_description
1 polymer ?
#
loop_
_entity_poly.entity_id
_entity_poly.type
_entity_poly.pdbx_seq_one_letter_code
_entity_poly.pdbx_strand_id
1 'polypeptide(L)'
;MQLVVQMNKVDIIDNPKLVKVAAMIRRYGPTMKYFVVDFQAELLQTITDATVSILYFVPNRMGKYDKAIYNRTINFCTFLRQPATDRILKMIYENMNRGGNLPRRCPIMVGKYSFNSSLDGLHLPSFLPESNFRFDIKFQRGPRYELILLVVQMNKVDVIDNPKLVKVAAMIRRYGPMMKYFVVDFQAELLQTITDATVSTLYYVPNRMGKYDKAIYNRTMNFCTFLRQPATDRILKMIYDNMNRAGNLPRRCPIMVGKYSFNTSLDGLHIPSFLPESNFRFDLNFHRGPRHELILNLSRGGLVYPLISITKSDSERKDGSCVCLSDTFANTYKPGGTGHCGTEPYRRTWL
;
A
#
# COMPACT_ATOMS: atom_id res chain seq x y z
N MET A 1 -25.68 30.23 -10.40
CA MET A 1 -24.83 30.41 -9.21
C MET A 1 -23.44 29.92 -9.58
N GLN A 2 -22.42 30.78 -9.52
CA GLN A 2 -21.04 30.41 -9.87
C GLN A 2 -20.32 29.95 -8.61
N LEU A 3 -19.86 28.69 -8.59
CA LEU A 3 -19.07 28.16 -7.48
C LEU A 3 -17.68 28.80 -7.50
N VAL A 4 -17.25 29.34 -6.37
CA VAL A 4 -15.91 29.89 -6.18
C VAL A 4 -15.10 28.89 -5.36
N VAL A 5 -13.97 28.44 -5.89
CA VAL A 5 -13.07 27.53 -5.18
C VAL A 5 -12.29 28.31 -4.14
N GLN A 6 -12.19 27.80 -2.90
CA GLN A 6 -11.29 28.33 -1.89
C GLN A 6 -10.36 27.21 -1.38
N MET A 7 -9.05 27.40 -1.52
CA MET A 7 -8.07 26.48 -0.95
C MET A 7 -7.59 26.97 0.41
N ASN A 8 -7.69 26.08 1.41
CA ASN A 8 -7.31 26.39 2.79
C ASN A 8 -6.00 25.74 3.24
N LYS A 9 -5.64 24.63 2.61
CA LYS A 9 -4.48 23.84 2.97
C LYS A 9 -3.95 23.12 1.74
N VAL A 10 -2.63 22.97 1.68
CA VAL A 10 -1.94 22.08 0.74
C VAL A 10 -1.04 21.18 1.57
N ASP A 11 -1.18 19.88 1.37
CA ASP A 11 -0.29 18.87 1.95
C ASP A 11 0.49 18.24 0.79
N ILE A 12 1.81 18.13 0.95
CA ILE A 12 2.71 17.56 -0.06
C ILE A 12 3.39 16.33 0.52
N ILE A 13 3.36 15.25 -0.26
CA ILE A 13 4.19 14.07 -0.03
C ILE A 13 4.98 13.87 -1.32
N ASP A 14 6.30 14.01 -1.24
CA ASP A 14 7.19 13.82 -2.38
C ASP A 14 8.12 12.63 -2.16
N ASN A 15 8.80 12.22 -3.24
CA ASN A 15 9.90 11.27 -3.18
C ASN A 15 11.18 12.04 -3.46
N PRO A 16 12.00 12.36 -2.45
CA PRO A 16 13.15 13.25 -2.60
C PRO A 16 14.27 12.66 -3.48
N LYS A 17 14.16 11.39 -3.90
CA LYS A 17 15.05 10.78 -4.92
C LYS A 17 14.63 11.12 -6.36
N LEU A 18 13.36 11.45 -6.57
CA LEU A 18 12.75 11.73 -7.87
C LEU A 18 12.43 13.22 -8.04
N VAL A 19 11.80 13.83 -7.04
CA VAL A 19 11.33 15.21 -7.10
C VAL A 19 11.34 15.83 -5.70
N LYS A 20 11.73 17.10 -5.62
CA LYS A 20 11.53 17.93 -4.43
C LYS A 20 10.41 18.91 -4.71
N VAL A 21 9.39 18.97 -3.86
CA VAL A 21 8.21 19.79 -4.10
C VAL A 21 7.99 20.76 -2.94
N ALA A 22 7.69 22.01 -3.30
CA ALA A 22 7.26 23.05 -2.37
C ALA A 22 6.00 23.71 -2.92
N ALA A 23 5.04 23.99 -2.04
CA ALA A 23 3.88 24.79 -2.38
C ALA A 23 3.51 25.74 -1.25
N MET A 24 3.05 26.93 -1.60
CA MET A 24 2.59 27.95 -0.68
C MET A 24 1.28 28.54 -1.18
N ILE A 25 0.32 28.71 -0.28
CA ILE A 25 -0.88 29.50 -0.55
C ILE A 25 -0.62 30.92 -0.04
N ARG A 26 -0.62 31.90 -0.93
CA ARG A 26 -0.60 33.33 -0.57
C ARG A 26 -1.99 33.90 -0.71
N ARG A 27 -2.44 34.64 0.30
CA ARG A 27 -3.77 35.28 0.32
C ARG A 27 -3.63 36.78 0.26
N TYR A 28 -4.56 37.43 -0.44
CA TYR A 28 -4.52 38.87 -0.68
C TYR A 28 -5.91 39.51 -0.68
N GLY A 29 -5.92 40.83 -0.57
CA GLY A 29 -7.13 41.66 -0.57
C GLY A 29 -7.73 41.87 0.83
N PRO A 30 -8.64 42.83 0.98
CA PRO A 30 -9.15 43.30 2.27
C PRO A 30 -9.93 42.24 3.06
N THR A 31 -10.38 41.18 2.40
CA THR A 31 -11.11 40.06 3.02
C THR A 31 -10.36 38.72 2.96
N MET A 32 -9.09 38.71 2.50
CA MET A 32 -8.28 37.50 2.29
C MET A 32 -8.95 36.40 1.43
N LYS A 33 -9.96 36.79 0.64
CA LYS A 33 -10.76 35.91 -0.21
C LYS A 33 -10.00 35.45 -1.46
N TYR A 34 -9.08 36.27 -1.96
CA TYR A 34 -8.26 35.93 -3.11
C TYR A 34 -7.04 35.14 -2.65
N PHE A 35 -6.69 34.10 -3.39
CA PHE A 35 -5.49 33.32 -3.12
C PHE A 35 -4.76 32.95 -4.40
N VAL A 36 -3.46 32.76 -4.24
CA VAL A 36 -2.54 32.31 -5.26
C VAL A 36 -1.81 31.10 -4.70
N VAL A 37 -1.71 30.06 -5.51
CA VAL A 37 -0.87 28.90 -5.21
C VAL A 37 0.44 29.07 -5.95
N ASP A 38 1.53 29.22 -5.20
CA ASP A 38 2.88 29.08 -5.72
C ASP A 38 3.31 27.64 -5.56
N PHE A 39 3.65 27.01 -6.66
CA PHE A 39 4.13 25.64 -6.68
C PHE A 39 5.50 25.61 -7.36
N GLN A 40 6.43 24.89 -6.75
CA GLN A 40 7.75 24.62 -7.29
C GLN A 40 8.07 23.14 -7.13
N ALA A 41 8.55 22.52 -8.20
CA ALA A 41 9.02 21.15 -8.23
C ALA A 41 10.37 21.10 -8.93
N GLU A 42 11.37 20.55 -8.25
CA GLU A 42 12.67 20.24 -8.83
C GLU A 42 12.72 18.76 -9.14
N LEU A 43 12.65 18.41 -10.42
CA LEU A 43 12.75 17.05 -10.89
C LEU A 43 14.21 16.64 -10.97
N LEU A 44 14.59 15.59 -10.24
CA LEU A 44 15.97 15.09 -10.14
C LEU A 44 16.26 13.96 -11.14
N GLN A 45 15.23 13.36 -11.73
CA GLN A 45 15.34 12.29 -12.72
C GLN A 45 14.33 12.45 -13.85
N THR A 46 14.75 12.17 -15.08
CA THR A 46 13.86 12.19 -16.25
C THR A 46 12.71 11.19 -16.09
N ILE A 47 11.47 11.66 -16.28
CA ILE A 47 10.26 10.82 -16.25
C ILE A 47 9.86 10.52 -17.69
N THR A 48 10.06 9.27 -18.11
CA THR A 48 9.74 8.80 -19.47
C THR A 48 8.28 8.39 -19.62
N ASP A 49 7.68 7.94 -18.53
CA ASP A 49 6.27 7.55 -18.45
C ASP A 49 5.74 7.85 -17.05
N ALA A 50 4.48 8.25 -16.95
CA ALA A 50 3.82 8.57 -15.69
C ALA A 50 2.32 8.36 -15.75
N THR A 51 1.73 8.02 -14.61
CA THR A 51 0.28 8.03 -14.39
C THR A 51 -0.08 9.11 -13.38
N VAL A 52 -1.28 9.67 -13.53
CA VAL A 52 -1.86 10.62 -12.60
C VAL A 52 -3.20 10.11 -12.10
N SER A 53 -3.37 10.03 -10.78
CA SER A 53 -4.65 9.74 -10.13
C SER A 53 -5.23 11.00 -9.52
N ILE A 54 -6.50 11.26 -9.84
CA ILE A 54 -7.26 12.42 -9.40
C ILE A 54 -8.41 11.91 -8.54
N LEU A 55 -8.43 12.31 -7.27
CA LEU A 55 -9.49 11.94 -6.33
C LEU A 55 -10.13 13.18 -5.75
N TYR A 56 -11.46 13.27 -5.87
CA TYR A 56 -12.26 14.34 -5.27
C TYR A 56 -13.17 13.76 -4.20
N PHE A 57 -13.07 14.30 -2.98
CA PHE A 57 -13.85 13.87 -1.83
C PHE A 57 -14.72 15.01 -1.33
N VAL A 58 -15.93 14.66 -0.91
CA VAL A 58 -16.88 15.53 -0.20
C VAL A 58 -17.07 14.92 1.19
N PRO A 59 -17.12 15.73 2.27
CA PRO A 59 -17.35 15.19 3.60
C PRO A 59 -18.75 14.58 3.67
N ASN A 60 -18.85 13.43 4.30
CA ASN A 60 -20.15 12.88 4.67
C ASN A 60 -20.80 13.73 5.79
N ARG A 61 -22.01 13.35 6.22
CA ARG A 61 -22.73 14.01 7.33
C ARG A 61 -21.94 14.10 8.64
N MET A 62 -20.87 13.30 8.79
CA MET A 62 -19.99 13.28 9.95
C MET A 62 -18.68 14.08 9.74
N GLY A 63 -18.55 14.82 8.63
CA GLY A 63 -17.36 15.60 8.31
C GLY A 63 -16.17 14.80 7.78
N LYS A 64 -16.35 13.51 7.44
CA LYS A 64 -15.25 12.62 6.99
C LYS A 64 -15.20 12.43 5.47
N TYR A 65 -13.98 12.31 4.94
CA TYR A 65 -13.69 12.12 3.52
C TYR A 65 -13.45 10.64 3.18
N ASP A 66 -14.44 9.79 3.43
CA ASP A 66 -14.24 8.32 3.39
C ASP A 66 -14.35 7.72 1.98
N LYS A 67 -15.04 8.39 1.04
CA LYS A 67 -15.23 7.90 -0.34
C LYS A 67 -15.08 9.05 -1.33
N ALA A 68 -14.22 8.86 -2.33
CA ALA A 68 -14.10 9.80 -3.43
C ALA A 68 -15.35 9.73 -4.32
N ILE A 69 -15.96 10.88 -4.61
CA ILE A 69 -17.07 10.98 -5.56
C ILE A 69 -16.58 11.03 -7.00
N TYR A 70 -15.31 11.38 -7.21
CA TYR A 70 -14.61 11.27 -8.48
C TYR A 70 -13.25 10.63 -8.24
N ASN A 71 -12.96 9.56 -8.98
CA ASN A 71 -11.68 8.84 -8.93
C ASN A 71 -11.31 8.41 -10.35
N ARG A 72 -10.27 9.03 -10.92
CA ARG A 72 -9.77 8.71 -12.25
C ARG A 72 -8.27 8.56 -12.21
N THR A 73 -7.75 7.54 -12.88
CA THR A 73 -6.32 7.34 -13.10
C THR A 73 -6.06 7.31 -14.59
N ILE A 74 -5.08 8.07 -15.05
CA ILE A 74 -4.84 8.34 -16.47
C ILE A 74 -3.34 8.29 -16.72
N ASN A 75 -2.92 7.81 -17.90
CA ASN A 75 -1.54 7.98 -18.33
C ASN A 75 -1.27 9.47 -18.59
N PHE A 76 -0.41 10.07 -17.77
CA PHE A 76 -0.09 11.48 -17.81
C PHE A 76 0.64 11.86 -19.11
N CYS A 77 1.50 10.98 -19.64
CA CYS A 77 2.17 11.22 -20.91
C CYS A 77 1.21 11.22 -22.11
N THR A 78 0.21 10.36 -22.10
CA THR A 78 -0.89 10.39 -23.08
C THR A 78 -1.70 11.67 -22.94
N PHE A 79 -2.04 12.07 -21.72
CA PHE A 79 -2.74 13.33 -21.45
C PHE A 79 -1.95 14.55 -21.95
N LEU A 80 -0.63 14.62 -21.72
CA LEU A 80 0.20 15.73 -22.21
C LEU A 80 0.18 15.84 -23.74
N ARG A 81 0.09 14.72 -24.45
CA ARG A 81 -0.05 14.70 -25.91
C ARG A 81 -1.47 15.04 -26.37
N GLN A 82 -2.48 14.59 -25.61
CA GLN A 82 -3.89 14.72 -25.94
C GLN A 82 -4.70 15.16 -24.71
N PRO A 83 -4.68 16.46 -24.34
CA PRO A 83 -5.33 16.92 -23.11
C PRO A 83 -6.84 16.68 -23.07
N ALA A 84 -7.47 16.48 -24.24
CA ALA A 84 -8.90 16.18 -24.35
C ALA A 84 -9.32 14.85 -23.70
N THR A 85 -8.37 13.95 -23.34
CA THR A 85 -8.67 12.66 -22.71
C THR A 85 -9.34 12.80 -21.34
N ASP A 86 -9.11 13.91 -20.63
CA ASP A 86 -9.82 14.21 -19.38
C ASP A 86 -10.06 15.70 -19.19
N ARG A 87 -11.33 16.08 -19.13
CA ARG A 87 -11.75 17.48 -19.08
C ARG A 87 -11.36 18.17 -17.78
N ILE A 88 -11.37 17.46 -16.65
CA ILE A 88 -11.05 18.04 -15.34
C ILE A 88 -9.55 18.29 -15.25
N LEU A 89 -8.76 17.28 -15.61
CA LEU A 89 -7.31 17.39 -15.65
C LEU A 89 -6.86 18.46 -16.64
N LYS A 90 -7.49 18.54 -17.82
CA LYS A 90 -7.24 19.59 -18.81
C LYS A 90 -7.46 20.97 -18.22
N MET A 91 -8.62 21.21 -17.62
CA MET A 91 -8.97 22.49 -17.02
C MET A 91 -7.96 22.91 -15.94
N ILE A 92 -7.57 21.98 -15.07
CA ILE A 92 -6.59 22.23 -14.00
C ILE A 92 -5.21 22.53 -14.62
N TYR A 93 -4.77 21.69 -15.56
CA TYR A 93 -3.46 21.80 -16.20
C TYR A 93 -3.34 23.12 -16.98
N GLU A 94 -4.36 23.49 -17.76
CA GLU A 94 -4.38 24.75 -18.51
C GLU A 94 -4.31 25.94 -17.56
N ASN A 95 -5.05 25.91 -16.45
CA ASN A 95 -5.00 26.98 -15.45
C ASN A 95 -3.60 27.12 -14.84
N MET A 96 -2.98 26.02 -14.42
CA MET A 96 -1.61 26.02 -13.89
C MET A 96 -0.56 26.45 -14.94
N ASN A 97 -0.77 26.09 -16.20
CA ASN A 97 0.18 26.37 -17.28
C ASN A 97 0.09 27.82 -17.82
N ARG A 98 -0.93 28.62 -17.43
CA ARG A 98 -1.04 30.03 -17.85
C ARG A 98 0.12 30.91 -17.36
N GLY A 99 0.68 30.59 -16.20
CA GLY A 99 1.79 31.33 -15.58
C GLY A 99 2.96 30.43 -15.16
N GLY A 100 3.05 29.23 -15.73
CA GLY A 100 4.02 28.22 -15.34
C GLY A 100 4.83 27.66 -16.50
N ASN A 101 5.85 26.87 -16.20
CA ASN A 101 6.68 26.17 -17.18
C ASN A 101 6.43 24.65 -17.17
N LEU A 102 5.18 24.25 -16.97
CA LEU A 102 4.79 22.84 -16.87
C LEU A 102 5.18 22.02 -18.12
N PRO A 103 5.49 20.72 -17.95
CA PRO A 103 5.97 19.91 -19.05
C PRO A 103 4.85 19.62 -20.05
N ARG A 104 5.08 19.96 -21.33
CA ARG A 104 4.08 19.80 -22.40
C ARG A 104 4.11 18.45 -23.10
N ARG A 105 5.15 17.64 -22.86
CA ARG A 105 5.33 16.32 -23.47
C ARG A 105 6.22 15.45 -22.60
N CYS A 106 6.10 14.14 -22.78
CA CYS A 106 7.09 13.19 -22.28
C CYS A 106 8.19 12.95 -23.33
N PRO A 107 9.43 12.64 -22.92
CA PRO A 107 9.88 12.53 -21.52
C PRO A 107 9.98 13.90 -20.81
N ILE A 108 9.60 13.94 -19.53
CA ILE A 108 9.74 15.12 -18.67
C ILE A 108 11.19 15.17 -18.19
N MET A 109 11.91 16.21 -18.58
CA MET A 109 13.35 16.33 -18.34
C MET A 109 13.63 16.79 -16.91
N VAL A 110 14.80 16.42 -16.38
CA VAL A 110 15.35 16.98 -15.14
C VAL A 110 15.34 18.52 -15.23
N GLY A 111 14.90 19.18 -14.16
CA GLY A 111 14.79 20.62 -14.14
C GLY A 111 13.79 21.15 -13.12
N LYS A 112 13.66 22.48 -13.09
CA LYS A 112 12.74 23.18 -12.19
C LYS A 112 11.46 23.52 -12.93
N TYR A 113 10.36 23.04 -12.38
CA TYR A 113 9.00 23.29 -12.81
C TYR A 113 8.31 24.14 -11.75
N SER A 114 7.54 25.12 -12.18
CA SER A 114 6.83 26.01 -11.29
C SER A 114 5.60 26.57 -11.98
N PHE A 115 4.60 26.87 -11.18
CA PHE A 115 3.50 27.71 -11.58
C PHE A 115 3.08 28.62 -10.44
N ASN A 116 2.51 29.75 -10.83
CA ASN A 116 1.78 30.63 -9.94
C ASN A 116 0.38 30.75 -10.53
N SER A 117 -0.63 30.29 -9.81
CA SER A 117 -2.01 30.33 -10.31
C SER A 117 -3.00 30.61 -9.20
N SER A 118 -3.97 31.46 -9.50
CA SER A 118 -5.25 31.51 -8.77
C SER A 118 -6.20 30.45 -9.33
N LEU A 119 -7.17 30.00 -8.52
CA LEU A 119 -8.29 29.16 -8.97
C LEU A 119 -9.58 29.95 -9.21
N ASP A 120 -9.55 31.29 -9.10
CA ASP A 120 -10.72 32.16 -9.21
C ASP A 120 -11.40 32.07 -10.60
N GLY A 121 -10.65 31.66 -11.63
CA GLY A 121 -11.15 31.46 -13.01
C GLY A 121 -11.47 30.01 -13.38
N LEU A 122 -11.49 29.07 -12.42
CA LEU A 122 -11.73 27.66 -12.69
C LEU A 122 -13.23 27.37 -12.81
N HIS A 123 -13.70 27.02 -14.01
CA HIS A 123 -15.10 26.63 -14.24
C HIS A 123 -15.35 25.18 -13.79
N LEU A 124 -15.64 25.00 -12.50
CA LEU A 124 -15.94 23.69 -11.95
C LEU A 124 -17.12 23.02 -12.69
N PRO A 125 -17.03 21.71 -12.97
CA PRO A 125 -18.16 20.95 -13.47
C PRO A 125 -19.37 21.03 -12.53
N SER A 126 -20.58 21.11 -13.11
CA SER A 126 -21.84 21.26 -12.37
C SER A 126 -22.19 20.11 -11.42
N PHE A 127 -21.54 18.95 -11.56
CA PHE A 127 -21.75 17.82 -10.65
C PHE A 127 -20.99 17.96 -9.32
N LEU A 128 -20.11 18.96 -9.18
CA LEU A 128 -19.40 19.22 -7.93
C LEU A 128 -20.30 20.04 -7.00
N PRO A 129 -20.64 19.51 -5.81
CA PRO A 129 -21.54 20.21 -4.90
C PRO A 129 -20.83 21.36 -4.17
N GLU A 130 -21.60 22.38 -3.80
CA GLU A 130 -21.15 23.43 -2.87
C GLU A 130 -20.91 22.82 -1.49
N SER A 131 -19.64 22.53 -1.18
CA SER A 131 -19.26 21.88 0.07
C SER A 131 -17.76 22.05 0.32
N ASN A 132 -17.34 21.82 1.56
CA ASN A 132 -15.93 21.55 1.83
C ASN A 132 -15.50 20.34 0.99
N PHE A 133 -14.28 20.33 0.49
CA PHE A 133 -13.79 19.22 -0.32
C PHE A 133 -12.33 18.94 -0.01
N ARG A 134 -11.91 17.72 -0.34
CA ARG A 134 -10.50 17.33 -0.41
C ARG A 134 -10.21 16.87 -1.83
N PHE A 135 -9.14 17.38 -2.40
CA PHE A 135 -8.72 17.07 -3.75
C PHE A 135 -7.30 16.53 -3.74
N ASP A 136 -7.13 15.28 -4.14
CA ASP A 136 -5.82 14.63 -4.18
C ASP A 136 -5.40 14.43 -5.64
N ILE A 137 -4.19 14.87 -5.97
CA ILE A 137 -3.49 14.54 -7.23
C ILE A 137 -2.27 13.71 -6.88
N LYS A 138 -2.16 12.50 -7.44
CA LYS A 138 -1.04 11.60 -7.21
C LYS A 138 -0.34 11.30 -8.53
N PHE A 139 0.97 11.47 -8.59
CA PHE A 139 1.79 11.11 -9.75
C PHE A 139 2.61 9.86 -9.45
N GLN A 140 2.65 8.92 -10.39
CA GLN A 140 3.46 7.71 -10.33
C GLN A 140 4.27 7.57 -11.62
N ARG A 141 5.46 6.95 -11.57
CA ARG A 141 6.34 6.78 -12.73
C ARG A 141 6.14 5.39 -13.36
N GLY A 142 5.92 5.33 -14.67
CA GLY A 142 5.72 4.11 -15.46
C GLY A 142 4.27 3.63 -15.56
N PRO A 143 3.96 2.66 -16.44
CA PRO A 143 2.61 2.11 -16.62
C PRO A 143 2.37 0.96 -15.64
N ARG A 144 3.01 1.00 -14.48
CA ARG A 144 2.85 -0.05 -13.49
C ARG A 144 1.65 0.31 -12.65
N TYR A 145 0.66 -0.58 -12.68
CA TYR A 145 -0.13 -0.88 -11.49
C TYR A 145 0.90 -1.11 -10.37
N GLU A 146 1.26 -0.04 -9.65
CA GLU A 146 1.98 -0.17 -8.41
C GLU A 146 1.00 -0.90 -7.50
N LEU A 147 1.24 -2.21 -7.32
CA LEU A 147 0.86 -2.86 -6.10
C LEU A 147 1.54 -2.02 -5.02
N ILE A 148 0.79 -1.11 -4.40
CA ILE A 148 1.14 -0.56 -3.11
C ILE A 148 1.22 -1.79 -2.22
N LEU A 149 2.44 -2.32 -2.06
CA LEU A 149 2.66 -3.43 -1.16
C LEU A 149 2.57 -2.84 0.23
N LEU A 150 1.35 -2.86 0.76
CA LEU A 150 1.14 -2.58 2.16
C LEU A 150 1.83 -3.69 2.93
N VAL A 151 2.93 -3.34 3.59
CA VAL A 151 3.66 -4.28 4.43
C VAL A 151 3.02 -4.22 5.81
N VAL A 152 2.59 -5.39 6.26
CA VAL A 152 2.14 -5.57 7.63
C VAL A 152 3.40 -5.69 8.47
N GLN A 153 3.70 -4.72 9.33
CA GLN A 153 4.71 -4.91 10.38
C GLN A 153 4.05 -5.25 11.69
N MET A 154 4.59 -6.28 12.31
CA MET A 154 3.98 -6.96 13.44
C MET A 154 4.89 -6.78 14.66
N ASN A 155 4.42 -6.07 15.70
CA ASN A 155 5.29 -5.62 16.81
C ASN A 155 5.24 -6.54 18.04
N LYS A 156 4.07 -7.06 18.40
CA LYS A 156 3.86 -7.95 19.55
C LYS A 156 2.76 -8.94 19.24
N VAL A 157 2.83 -10.20 19.71
CA VAL A 157 1.71 -11.16 19.70
C VAL A 157 1.27 -11.38 21.14
N ASP A 158 -0.02 -11.25 21.41
CA ASP A 158 -0.61 -11.68 22.68
C ASP A 158 -1.44 -12.95 22.42
N VAL A 159 -1.22 -13.96 23.24
CA VAL A 159 -1.86 -15.28 23.14
C VAL A 159 -2.58 -15.55 24.45
N ILE A 160 -3.86 -15.91 24.36
CA ILE A 160 -4.63 -16.45 25.48
C ILE A 160 -5.17 -17.80 25.02
N ASP A 161 -4.64 -18.88 25.56
CA ASP A 161 -5.06 -20.23 25.27
C ASP A 161 -5.88 -20.83 26.42
N ASN A 162 -6.69 -21.84 26.09
CA ASN A 162 -7.30 -22.70 27.09
C ASN A 162 -6.43 -23.96 27.23
N PRO A 163 -5.61 -24.09 28.29
CA PRO A 163 -4.63 -25.15 28.41
C PRO A 163 -5.23 -26.55 28.55
N LYS A 164 -6.56 -26.67 28.71
CA LYS A 164 -7.28 -27.96 28.65
C LYS A 164 -7.53 -28.42 27.21
N LEU A 165 -7.57 -27.49 26.26
CA LEU A 165 -7.90 -27.72 24.86
C LEU A 165 -6.68 -27.57 23.96
N VAL A 166 -5.86 -26.55 24.17
CA VAL A 166 -4.69 -26.23 23.35
C VAL A 166 -3.61 -25.54 24.18
N LYS A 167 -2.35 -25.86 23.90
CA LYS A 167 -1.19 -25.10 24.38
C LYS A 167 -0.58 -24.34 23.22
N VAL A 168 -0.38 -23.04 23.37
CA VAL A 168 0.10 -22.20 22.27
C VAL A 168 1.36 -21.42 22.64
N ALA A 169 2.32 -21.43 21.74
CA ALA A 169 3.49 -20.57 21.76
C ALA A 169 3.57 -19.78 20.46
N ALA A 170 3.75 -18.47 20.56
CA ALA A 170 3.94 -17.61 19.41
C ALA A 170 5.08 -16.62 19.67
N MET A 171 6.00 -16.48 18.72
CA MET A 171 7.08 -15.51 18.79
C MET A 171 7.30 -14.81 17.45
N ILE A 172 7.94 -13.66 17.51
CA ILE A 172 8.30 -12.89 16.32
C ILE A 172 9.81 -12.81 16.30
N ARG A 173 10.42 -13.38 15.27
CA ARG A 173 11.84 -13.21 15.02
C ARG A 173 12.03 -12.11 14.00
N ARG A 174 12.95 -11.19 14.27
CA ARG A 174 13.37 -10.14 13.33
C ARG A 174 14.79 -10.43 12.86
N TYR A 175 15.06 -10.17 11.59
CA TYR A 175 16.36 -10.43 10.99
C TYR A 175 16.66 -9.49 9.82
N GLY A 176 17.92 -9.55 9.36
CA GLY A 176 18.44 -8.73 8.26
C GLY A 176 18.82 -7.31 8.67
N PRO A 177 19.32 -6.50 7.71
CA PRO A 177 19.77 -5.14 7.97
C PRO A 177 18.65 -4.29 8.58
N MET A 178 18.96 -3.61 9.68
CA MET A 178 18.02 -2.76 10.43
C MET A 178 16.77 -3.48 10.97
N MET A 179 16.80 -4.82 11.14
CA MET A 179 15.68 -5.61 11.72
C MET A 179 14.36 -5.46 10.94
N LYS A 180 14.47 -5.22 9.63
CA LYS A 180 13.35 -4.91 8.74
C LYS A 180 12.45 -6.13 8.46
N TYR A 181 13.04 -7.32 8.34
CA TYR A 181 12.29 -8.54 8.06
C TYR A 181 11.84 -9.19 9.36
N PHE A 182 10.65 -9.77 9.36
CA PHE A 182 10.15 -10.52 10.50
C PHE A 182 9.49 -11.82 10.06
N VAL A 183 9.52 -12.79 10.95
CA VAL A 183 8.89 -14.09 10.82
C VAL A 183 8.06 -14.30 12.07
N VAL A 184 6.85 -14.83 11.88
CA VAL A 184 6.00 -15.28 12.98
C VAL A 184 6.17 -16.79 13.09
N ASP A 185 6.72 -17.24 14.21
CA ASP A 185 6.74 -18.64 14.57
C ASP A 185 5.57 -18.91 15.50
N PHE A 186 4.72 -19.84 15.09
CA PHE A 186 3.55 -20.24 15.84
C PHE A 186 3.55 -21.75 16.01
N GLN A 187 3.27 -22.20 17.22
CA GLN A 187 3.10 -23.61 17.57
C GLN A 187 1.87 -23.74 18.47
N ALA A 188 0.98 -24.66 18.13
CA ALA A 188 -0.18 -25.03 18.89
C ALA A 188 -0.22 -26.55 19.04
N GLU A 189 -0.26 -27.04 20.28
CA GLU A 189 -0.48 -28.44 20.59
C GLU A 189 -1.94 -28.61 21.02
N LEU A 190 -2.75 -29.18 20.14
CA LEU A 190 -4.16 -29.45 20.42
C LEU A 190 -4.27 -30.75 21.23
N LEU A 191 -4.89 -30.66 22.41
CA LEU A 191 -5.00 -31.76 23.38
C LEU A 191 -6.32 -32.52 23.23
N GLN A 192 -7.32 -31.94 22.56
CA GLN A 192 -8.63 -32.56 22.32
C GLN A 192 -9.11 -32.32 20.90
N THR A 193 -9.76 -33.33 20.32
CA THR A 193 -10.38 -33.19 19.00
C THR A 193 -11.47 -32.11 19.01
N ILE A 194 -11.39 -31.17 18.06
CA ILE A 194 -12.37 -30.11 17.88
C ILE A 194 -13.25 -30.45 16.67
N THR A 195 -14.49 -30.82 16.95
CA THR A 195 -15.48 -31.20 15.94
C THR A 195 -16.24 -30.00 15.38
N ASP A 196 -16.42 -28.98 16.21
CA ASP A 196 -17.10 -27.73 15.86
C ASP A 196 -16.39 -26.54 16.53
N ALA A 197 -16.14 -25.52 15.72
CA ALA A 197 -15.48 -24.29 16.16
C ALA A 197 -16.07 -23.08 15.43
N THR A 198 -16.17 -21.97 16.14
CA THR A 198 -16.44 -20.66 15.55
C THR A 198 -15.17 -19.82 15.62
N VAL A 199 -14.97 -18.96 14.63
CA VAL A 199 -13.88 -17.99 14.59
C VAL A 199 -14.48 -16.59 14.46
N SER A 200 -14.10 -15.70 15.37
CA SER A 200 -14.37 -14.27 15.25
C SER A 200 -13.10 -13.56 14.81
N THR A 201 -13.17 -12.89 13.67
CA THR A 201 -12.10 -12.09 13.10
C THR A 201 -12.43 -10.61 13.29
N LEU A 202 -11.63 -9.90 14.07
CA LEU A 202 -11.82 -8.48 14.36
C LEU A 202 -10.60 -7.69 13.91
N TYR A 203 -10.81 -6.60 13.19
CA TYR A 203 -9.77 -5.66 12.80
C TYR A 203 -10.13 -4.26 13.29
N TYR A 204 -9.26 -3.69 14.09
CA TYR A 204 -9.39 -2.37 14.69
C TYR A 204 -8.33 -1.43 14.11
N VAL A 205 -8.71 -0.17 13.99
CA VAL A 205 -7.82 0.95 13.69
C VAL A 205 -7.97 1.94 14.85
N PRO A 206 -6.87 2.50 15.39
CA PRO A 206 -6.98 3.41 16.51
C PRO A 206 -7.67 4.70 16.06
N ASN A 207 -8.46 5.27 16.96
CA ASN A 207 -9.01 6.60 16.79
C ASN A 207 -7.90 7.67 16.93
N ARG A 208 -8.25 8.96 16.80
CA ARG A 208 -7.29 10.08 16.95
C ARG A 208 -6.59 10.14 18.32
N MET A 209 -7.15 9.47 19.33
CA MET A 209 -6.59 9.37 20.68
C MET A 209 -5.76 8.09 20.88
N GLY A 210 -5.51 7.31 19.82
CA GLY A 210 -4.75 6.06 19.89
C GLY A 210 -5.55 4.86 20.42
N LYS A 211 -6.87 4.98 20.66
CA LYS A 211 -7.69 3.93 21.26
C LYS A 211 -8.40 3.06 20.22
N TYR A 212 -8.52 1.77 20.52
CA TYR A 212 -9.16 0.75 19.67
C TYR A 212 -10.62 0.49 20.08
N ASP A 213 -11.49 1.49 19.96
CA ASP A 213 -12.85 1.43 20.54
C ASP A 213 -13.82 0.58 19.72
N LYS A 214 -13.67 0.52 18.38
CA LYS A 214 -14.59 -0.20 17.50
C LYS A 214 -13.83 -0.86 16.34
N ALA A 215 -14.10 -2.15 16.12
CA ALA A 215 -13.56 -2.87 14.98
C ALA A 215 -14.20 -2.34 13.68
N ILE A 216 -13.37 -2.01 12.69
CA ILE A 216 -13.83 -1.64 11.33
C ILE A 216 -14.24 -2.86 10.53
N TYR A 217 -13.78 -4.04 10.94
CA TYR A 217 -14.21 -5.32 10.40
C TYR A 217 -14.42 -6.28 11.57
N ASN A 218 -15.60 -6.86 11.66
CA ASN A 218 -15.98 -7.81 12.69
C ASN A 218 -16.85 -8.89 12.05
N ARG A 219 -16.30 -10.10 11.93
CA ARG A 219 -17.00 -11.24 11.33
C ARG A 219 -16.81 -12.47 12.21
N THR A 220 -17.92 -13.10 12.56
CA THR A 220 -17.94 -14.41 13.21
C THR A 220 -18.53 -15.43 12.26
N MET A 221 -17.89 -16.59 12.14
CA MET A 221 -18.38 -17.68 11.29
C MET A 221 -18.00 -19.04 11.86
N ASN A 222 -18.65 -20.10 11.37
CA ASN A 222 -18.26 -21.47 11.67
C ASN A 222 -16.93 -21.79 10.95
N PHE A 223 -15.89 -22.10 11.73
CA PHE A 223 -14.56 -22.36 11.23
C PHE A 223 -14.49 -23.67 10.42
N CYS A 224 -15.28 -24.69 10.80
CA CYS A 224 -15.37 -25.93 10.02
C CYS A 224 -15.99 -25.72 8.64
N THR A 225 -16.99 -24.84 8.53
CA THR A 225 -17.54 -24.40 7.24
C THR A 225 -16.51 -23.63 6.44
N PHE A 226 -15.77 -22.71 7.07
CA PHE A 226 -14.68 -21.98 6.42
C PHE A 226 -13.60 -22.92 5.87
N LEU A 227 -13.16 -23.94 6.62
CA LEU A 227 -12.16 -24.90 6.15
C LEU A 227 -12.62 -25.66 4.89
N ARG A 228 -13.92 -25.95 4.77
CA ARG A 228 -14.50 -26.56 3.57
C ARG A 228 -14.68 -25.56 2.43
N GLN A 229 -15.03 -24.31 2.76
CA GLN A 229 -15.39 -23.26 1.80
C GLN A 229 -14.70 -21.93 2.17
N PRO A 230 -13.38 -21.82 1.97
CA PRO A 230 -12.62 -20.66 2.47
C PRO A 230 -13.01 -19.36 1.75
N ALA A 231 -13.63 -19.42 0.57
CA ALA A 231 -14.12 -18.25 -0.15
C ALA A 231 -15.24 -17.47 0.58
N THR A 232 -15.84 -18.05 1.63
CA THR A 232 -16.86 -17.42 2.48
C THR A 232 -16.35 -16.18 3.23
N ASP A 233 -15.04 -16.11 3.48
CA ASP A 233 -14.41 -14.91 4.02
C ASP A 233 -13.05 -14.63 3.40
N ARG A 234 -12.97 -13.54 2.66
CA ARG A 234 -11.78 -13.17 1.90
C ARG A 234 -10.60 -12.79 2.78
N ILE A 235 -10.83 -12.13 3.92
CA ILE A 235 -9.75 -11.69 4.82
C ILE A 235 -9.17 -12.90 5.53
N LEU A 236 -10.05 -13.72 6.12
CA LEU A 236 -9.63 -14.92 6.83
C LEU A 236 -8.96 -15.91 5.87
N LYS A 237 -9.46 -16.08 4.63
CA LYS A 237 -8.82 -16.89 3.59
C LYS A 237 -7.42 -16.42 3.27
N MET A 238 -7.24 -15.14 2.99
CA MET A 238 -5.94 -14.57 2.65
C MET A 238 -4.91 -14.83 3.76
N ILE A 239 -5.32 -14.64 5.01
CA ILE A 239 -4.49 -14.84 6.19
C ILE A 239 -4.18 -16.32 6.41
N TYR A 240 -5.20 -17.19 6.33
CA TYR A 240 -5.06 -18.63 6.46
C TYR A 240 -4.17 -19.24 5.37
N ASP A 241 -4.36 -18.85 4.11
CA ASP A 241 -3.55 -19.30 2.97
C ASP A 241 -2.07 -18.93 3.18
N ASN A 242 -1.79 -17.71 3.64
CA ASN A 242 -0.42 -17.26 3.90
C ASN A 242 0.26 -18.08 5.01
N MET A 243 -0.47 -18.39 6.10
CA MET A 243 0.05 -19.23 7.17
C MET A 243 0.25 -20.69 6.72
N ASN A 244 -0.67 -21.21 5.92
CA ASN A 244 -0.65 -22.61 5.50
C ASN A 244 0.38 -22.90 4.39
N ARG A 245 0.96 -21.88 3.75
CA ARG A 245 2.07 -22.05 2.79
C ARG A 245 3.32 -22.69 3.41
N ALA A 246 3.60 -22.33 4.66
CA ALA A 246 4.77 -22.78 5.41
C ALA A 246 4.36 -23.37 6.78
N GLY A 247 3.19 -24.00 6.83
CA GLY A 247 2.62 -24.56 8.04
C GLY A 247 1.82 -25.82 7.78
N ASN A 248 1.40 -26.48 8.85
CA ASN A 248 0.58 -27.69 8.82
C ASN A 248 -0.80 -27.46 9.43
N LEU A 249 -1.43 -26.31 9.14
CA LEU A 249 -2.74 -25.92 9.66
C LEU A 249 -3.85 -26.91 9.26
N PRO A 250 -4.91 -27.05 10.09
CA PRO A 250 -5.95 -28.04 9.84
C PRO A 250 -6.78 -27.67 8.63
N ARG A 251 -6.91 -28.59 7.66
CA ARG A 251 -7.60 -28.35 6.38
C ARG A 251 -9.08 -28.74 6.38
N ARG A 252 -9.53 -29.49 7.38
CA ARG A 252 -10.91 -29.95 7.54
C ARG A 252 -11.21 -30.22 9.00
N CYS A 253 -12.49 -30.21 9.34
CA CYS A 253 -12.97 -30.76 10.60
C CYS A 253 -13.32 -32.25 10.44
N PRO A 254 -13.22 -33.06 11.52
CA PRO A 254 -12.76 -32.68 12.85
C PRO A 254 -11.25 -32.37 12.89
N ILE A 255 -10.87 -31.37 13.69
CA ILE A 255 -9.48 -31.00 13.93
C ILE A 255 -8.92 -31.98 14.97
N MET A 256 -8.02 -32.86 14.54
CA MET A 256 -7.49 -33.95 15.36
C MET A 256 -6.44 -33.44 16.35
N VAL A 257 -6.32 -34.13 17.49
CA VAL A 257 -5.21 -33.97 18.44
C VAL A 257 -3.87 -34.02 17.70
N GLY A 258 -2.95 -33.11 18.05
CA GLY A 258 -1.66 -33.03 17.40
C GLY A 258 -1.04 -31.64 17.43
N LYS A 259 0.12 -31.52 16.79
CA LYS A 259 0.90 -30.28 16.73
C LYS A 259 0.65 -29.56 15.41
N TYR A 260 0.20 -28.33 15.50
CA TYR A 260 -0.04 -27.41 14.40
C TYR A 260 0.93 -26.25 14.51
N SER A 261 1.50 -25.82 13.40
CA SER A 261 2.55 -24.83 13.38
C SER A 261 2.62 -24.13 12.04
N PHE A 262 3.16 -22.92 12.06
CA PHE A 262 3.62 -22.24 10.86
C PHE A 262 4.80 -21.34 11.22
N ASN A 263 5.65 -21.13 10.24
CA ASN A 263 6.75 -20.19 10.30
C ASN A 263 6.71 -19.40 8.99
N THR A 264 6.12 -18.21 9.04
CA THR A 264 5.92 -17.39 7.83
C THR A 264 6.09 -15.91 8.10
N SER A 265 6.47 -15.18 7.06
CA SER A 265 6.38 -13.72 7.02
C SER A 265 5.00 -13.29 6.49
N LEU A 266 4.57 -12.07 6.84
CA LEU A 266 3.39 -11.43 6.24
C LEU A 266 3.74 -10.44 5.14
N ASP A 267 5.01 -10.36 4.73
CA ASP A 267 5.48 -9.44 3.67
C ASP A 267 4.81 -9.69 2.31
N GLY A 268 4.30 -10.90 2.07
CA GLY A 268 3.57 -11.29 0.86
C GLY A 268 2.04 -11.22 0.95
N LEU A 269 1.49 -10.67 2.05
CA LEU A 269 0.05 -10.59 2.27
C LEU A 269 -0.54 -9.43 1.46
N HIS A 270 -1.41 -9.72 0.49
CA HIS A 270 -2.06 -8.69 -0.32
C HIS A 270 -3.21 -8.02 0.45
N ILE A 271 -2.89 -7.03 1.28
CA ILE A 271 -3.89 -6.33 2.09
C ILE A 271 -4.96 -5.70 1.19
N PRO A 272 -6.26 -5.96 1.43
CA PRO A 272 -7.34 -5.30 0.71
C PRO A 272 -7.27 -3.77 0.84
N SER A 273 -7.58 -3.06 -0.25
CA SER A 273 -7.47 -1.59 -0.33
C SER A 273 -8.39 -0.81 0.61
N PHE A 274 -9.37 -1.46 1.24
CA PHE A 274 -10.22 -0.82 2.25
C PHE A 274 -9.57 -0.79 3.65
N LEU A 275 -8.48 -1.52 3.87
CA LEU A 275 -7.72 -1.46 5.12
C LEU A 275 -6.73 -0.28 5.02
N PRO A 276 -6.86 0.74 5.89
CA PRO A 276 -6.03 1.93 5.79
C PRO A 276 -4.60 1.66 6.26
N GLU A 277 -3.67 2.45 5.75
CA GLU A 277 -2.36 2.63 6.36
C GLU A 277 -2.54 3.21 7.77
N SER A 278 -2.30 2.39 8.78
CA SER A 278 -2.43 2.78 10.17
C SER A 278 -1.81 1.74 11.09
N ASN A 279 -1.63 2.14 12.35
CA ASN A 279 -1.58 1.16 13.41
C ASN A 279 -2.88 0.35 13.38
N PHE A 280 -2.80 -0.93 13.68
CA PHE A 280 -3.97 -1.78 13.69
C PHE A 280 -3.89 -2.76 14.85
N ARG A 281 -5.05 -3.23 15.28
CA ARG A 281 -5.16 -4.41 16.12
C ARG A 281 -6.00 -5.46 15.39
N PHE A 282 -5.50 -6.68 15.31
CA PHE A 282 -6.17 -7.81 14.69
C PHE A 282 -6.35 -8.92 15.69
N ASP A 283 -7.59 -9.37 15.88
CA ASP A 283 -7.95 -10.41 16.82
C ASP A 283 -8.59 -11.60 16.10
N LEU A 284 -8.12 -12.81 16.41
CA LEU A 284 -8.73 -14.08 16.03
C LEU A 284 -9.16 -14.81 17.30
N ASN A 285 -10.47 -14.99 17.48
CA ASN A 285 -11.03 -15.66 18.64
C ASN A 285 -11.70 -16.96 18.21
N PHE A 286 -11.14 -18.09 18.61
CA PHE A 286 -11.69 -19.41 18.36
C PHE A 286 -12.49 -19.87 19.57
N HIS A 287 -13.75 -20.26 19.34
CA HIS A 287 -14.60 -20.82 20.38
C HIS A 287 -15.12 -22.20 19.98
N ARG A 288 -15.36 -23.06 20.97
CA ARG A 288 -15.88 -24.42 20.81
C ARG A 288 -17.36 -24.48 21.15
N GLY A 289 -18.12 -25.08 20.23
CA GLY A 289 -19.49 -25.52 20.45
C GLY A 289 -20.49 -24.42 20.85
N PRO A 290 -21.72 -24.81 21.25
CA PRO A 290 -22.80 -23.86 21.53
C PRO A 290 -22.56 -23.03 22.80
N ARG A 291 -21.75 -23.53 23.73
CA ARG A 291 -21.40 -22.83 24.99
C ARG A 291 -20.37 -21.70 24.80
N HIS A 292 -19.87 -21.50 23.57
CA HIS A 292 -18.85 -20.46 23.27
C HIS A 292 -17.64 -20.55 24.20
N GLU A 293 -17.15 -21.77 24.47
CA GLU A 293 -15.94 -21.94 25.28
C GLU A 293 -14.73 -21.46 24.49
N LEU A 294 -13.95 -20.53 25.02
CA LEU A 294 -12.74 -20.05 24.35
C LEU A 294 -11.74 -21.20 24.19
N ILE A 295 -11.31 -21.43 22.95
CA ILE A 295 -10.20 -22.33 22.59
C ILE A 295 -8.91 -21.53 22.62
N LEU A 296 -8.89 -20.43 21.87
CA LEU A 296 -7.70 -19.61 21.62
C LEU A 296 -8.12 -18.19 21.22
N ASN A 297 -7.52 -17.19 21.85
CA ASN A 297 -7.51 -15.81 21.39
C ASN A 297 -6.09 -15.44 20.96
N LEU A 298 -5.97 -14.98 19.72
CA LEU A 298 -4.76 -14.36 19.20
C LEU A 298 -5.09 -12.89 18.98
N SER A 299 -4.54 -12.01 19.81
CA SER A 299 -4.71 -10.57 19.66
C SER A 299 -3.40 -9.92 19.27
N ARG A 300 -3.46 -8.98 18.32
CA ARG A 300 -2.24 -8.43 17.78
C ARG A 300 -2.27 -6.98 17.32
N GLY A 301 -1.43 -6.15 17.94
CA GLY A 301 -1.07 -4.81 17.46
C GLY A 301 0.06 -4.82 16.42
N GLY A 302 -0.11 -4.07 15.34
CA GLY A 302 0.89 -3.87 14.29
C GLY A 302 0.76 -2.51 13.60
N LEU A 303 1.64 -2.25 12.64
CA LEU A 303 1.61 -1.08 11.77
C LEU A 303 1.50 -1.56 10.33
N VAL A 304 0.46 -1.14 9.62
CA VAL A 304 0.42 -1.25 8.16
C VAL A 304 1.05 0.01 7.61
N TYR A 305 2.10 -0.14 6.80
CA TYR A 305 2.69 0.96 6.06
C TYR A 305 2.98 0.56 4.61
N PRO A 306 2.93 1.49 3.65
CA PRO A 306 3.29 1.24 2.28
C PRO A 306 4.79 1.03 2.20
N LEU A 307 5.21 -0.15 1.75
CA LEU A 307 6.58 -0.33 1.31
C LEU A 307 6.66 -0.03 -0.18
N ILE A 308 7.33 1.07 -0.51
CA ILE A 308 7.73 1.36 -1.88
C ILE A 308 8.90 0.44 -2.21
N SER A 309 8.60 -0.77 -2.70
CA SER A 309 9.63 -1.65 -3.25
C SER A 309 10.00 -1.17 -4.65
N ILE A 310 11.16 -0.52 -4.76
CA ILE A 310 11.75 -0.23 -6.07
C ILE A 310 12.35 -1.54 -6.58
N THR A 311 11.55 -2.38 -7.23
CA THR A 311 12.08 -3.51 -7.98
C THR A 311 12.71 -2.97 -9.26
N LYS A 312 14.04 -2.92 -9.28
CA LYS A 312 14.82 -2.74 -10.51
C LYS A 312 14.56 -4.00 -11.34
N SER A 313 13.68 -3.90 -12.33
CA SER A 313 13.60 -4.95 -13.34
C SER A 313 14.77 -4.74 -14.27
N ASP A 314 15.72 -5.67 -14.27
CA ASP A 314 16.72 -5.72 -15.32
C ASP A 314 15.98 -5.86 -16.66
N SER A 315 16.21 -4.88 -17.53
CA SER A 315 15.74 -4.94 -18.91
C SER A 315 16.58 -5.98 -19.64
N GLU A 316 15.99 -7.11 -20.00
CA GLU A 316 16.52 -7.94 -21.09
C GLU A 316 16.67 -7.06 -22.34
N ARG A 317 17.91 -6.85 -22.79
CA ARG A 317 18.14 -6.42 -24.16
C ARG A 317 17.81 -7.58 -25.08
N LYS A 318 17.17 -7.27 -26.21
CA LYS A 318 16.85 -8.21 -27.30
C LYS A 318 18.10 -8.74 -28.06
N ASP A 319 19.28 -8.70 -27.47
CA ASP A 319 20.55 -9.13 -28.09
C ASP A 319 21.19 -10.36 -27.42
N GLY A 320 20.53 -10.98 -26.43
CA GLY A 320 20.99 -12.25 -25.85
C GLY A 320 22.32 -12.15 -25.08
N SER A 321 22.73 -10.95 -24.69
CA SER A 321 23.91 -10.75 -23.84
C SER A 321 23.53 -10.78 -22.36
N CYS A 322 23.91 -11.86 -21.65
CA CYS A 322 23.83 -11.90 -20.18
C CYS A 322 24.89 -10.98 -19.57
N VAL A 323 24.47 -9.97 -18.80
CA VAL A 323 25.37 -9.25 -17.89
C VAL A 323 25.38 -9.99 -16.56
N CYS A 324 26.50 -10.65 -16.24
CA CYS A 324 26.75 -11.09 -14.88
C CYS A 324 27.07 -9.84 -14.04
N LEU A 325 26.09 -9.36 -13.28
CA LEU A 325 26.34 -8.44 -12.17
C LEU A 325 26.59 -9.29 -10.92
N SER A 326 27.86 -9.46 -10.60
CA SER A 326 28.30 -9.95 -9.30
C SER A 326 27.86 -8.95 -8.22
N ASP A 327 27.02 -9.42 -7.30
CA ASP A 327 26.76 -8.75 -6.04
C ASP A 327 28.05 -8.64 -5.22
N THR A 328 28.57 -7.43 -5.05
CA THR A 328 29.33 -7.04 -3.86
C THR A 328 29.44 -5.51 -3.81
N PHE A 329 28.81 -4.89 -2.83
CA PHE A 329 29.37 -3.70 -2.17
C PHE A 329 29.08 -3.78 -0.67
N ALA A 330 29.85 -4.66 -0.01
CA ALA A 330 30.43 -4.33 1.28
C ALA A 330 31.75 -3.60 0.98
N ASN A 331 31.96 -2.45 1.62
CA ASN A 331 33.22 -1.73 1.59
C ASN A 331 34.36 -2.65 2.04
N THR A 332 35.36 -2.86 1.18
CA THR A 332 36.76 -2.95 1.63
C THR A 332 37.71 -2.71 0.47
N TYR A 333 38.57 -1.73 0.67
CA TYR A 333 39.74 -1.40 -0.14
C TYR A 333 40.70 -2.59 -0.18
N LYS A 334 41.16 -3.01 -1.36
CA LYS A 334 42.59 -3.27 -1.67
C LYS A 334 42.82 -3.55 -3.18
N PRO A 335 43.99 -3.19 -3.74
CA PRO A 335 44.27 -3.25 -5.17
C PRO A 335 45.05 -4.50 -5.59
N GLY A 336 44.95 -4.87 -6.88
CA GLY A 336 45.93 -5.69 -7.60
C GLY A 336 45.44 -7.09 -7.98
N GLY A 337 45.24 -7.32 -9.29
CA GLY A 337 45.01 -8.67 -9.85
C GLY A 337 44.41 -8.63 -11.25
N THR A 338 45.24 -8.65 -12.28
CA THR A 338 44.87 -8.87 -13.68
C THR A 338 44.36 -10.30 -13.90
N GLY A 339 43.14 -10.45 -14.40
CA GLY A 339 42.57 -11.73 -14.82
C GLY A 339 41.94 -11.62 -16.21
N HIS A 340 42.50 -12.35 -17.17
CA HIS A 340 42.04 -12.45 -18.56
C HIS A 340 40.65 -13.10 -18.68
N CYS A 341 39.76 -12.52 -19.50
CA CYS A 341 38.63 -13.23 -20.08
C CYS A 341 39.07 -13.89 -21.39
N GLY A 342 39.22 -15.21 -21.38
CA GLY A 342 39.36 -16.01 -22.60
C GLY A 342 38.01 -16.18 -23.29
N THR A 343 37.93 -15.73 -24.54
CA THR A 343 36.86 -16.07 -25.49
C THR A 343 37.26 -17.35 -26.23
N GLU A 344 36.36 -18.35 -26.29
CA GLU A 344 36.41 -19.37 -27.34
C GLU A 344 34.99 -19.67 -27.86
N PRO A 345 34.77 -19.79 -29.19
CA PRO A 345 33.42 -19.83 -29.77
C PRO A 345 32.99 -21.23 -30.27
N TYR A 346 31.66 -21.41 -30.31
CA TYR A 346 30.86 -22.21 -31.26
C TYR A 346 31.17 -23.71 -31.51
N ARG A 347 30.17 -24.56 -31.28
CA ARG A 347 29.69 -25.49 -32.33
C ARG A 347 28.27 -25.99 -32.09
N ARG A 348 27.41 -25.72 -33.08
CA ARG A 348 26.18 -26.47 -33.35
C ARG A 348 26.57 -27.85 -33.89
N THR A 349 25.82 -28.88 -33.54
CA THR A 349 25.65 -30.06 -34.39
C THR A 349 24.18 -30.46 -34.37
N TRP A 350 23.64 -30.55 -35.57
CA TRP A 350 22.39 -31.20 -35.91
C TRP A 350 22.55 -32.72 -35.76
N LEU A 351 21.52 -33.38 -35.24
CA LEU A 351 20.91 -34.61 -35.77
C LEU A 351 19.52 -34.76 -35.14
#